data_AF-A0A3D3NTG4-F1
#
_entry.id   AF-A0A3D3NTG4-F1
#
_cell.length_a   1.000
_cell.length_b   1.000
_cell.length_c   1.000
_cell.angle_alpha   90.00
_cell.angle_beta   90.00
_cell.angle_gamma   90.00
#
_symmetry.space_group_name_H-M   'P 1'
#
loop_
_entity.id
_entity.type
_entity.pdbx_description
1 polymer ?
#
loop_
_entity_poly.entity_id
_entity_poly.type
_entity_poly.pdbx_seq_one_letter_code
_entity_poly.pdbx_strand_id
1 'polypeptide(L)' 'MPAETRDWYDTPLHYDIIFDDDTPREADFLEAMWVEHGPSGPPGRVLEPACGSGRLVLEMARRGWSAAGFDGNASMLEFA' A
#
# COMPACT_ATOMS: atom_id res chain seq x y z
N MET A 1 2.96 -24.73 -25.79
CA MET A 1 3.42 -24.53 -24.40
C MET A 1 2.19 -24.44 -23.53
N PRO A 2 1.98 -25.32 -22.53
CA PRO A 2 0.91 -25.09 -21.56
C PRO A 2 1.17 -23.77 -20.83
N ALA A 3 0.12 -23.00 -20.56
CA ALA A 3 0.23 -21.79 -19.77
C ALA A 3 0.62 -22.18 -18.33
N GLU A 4 1.65 -21.55 -17.79
CA GLU A 4 2.03 -21.72 -16.40
C GLU A 4 1.06 -20.89 -15.54
N THR A 5 0.34 -21.54 -14.62
CA THR A 5 -0.53 -20.85 -13.68
C THR A 5 0.32 -20.37 -12.51
N ARG A 6 0.43 -19.05 -12.34
CA ARG A 6 1.04 -18.42 -11.16
C ARG A 6 -0.05 -17.70 -10.38
N ASP A 7 0.06 -17.70 -9.05
CA ASP A 7 -0.71 -16.77 -8.24
C ASP A 7 -0.21 -15.36 -8.60
N TRP A 8 -1.11 -14.54 -9.10
CA TRP A 8 -0.78 -13.18 -9.53
C TRP A 8 -0.35 -12.31 -8.34
N TYR A 9 -0.88 -12.58 -7.14
CA TYR A 9 -0.49 -11.88 -5.92
C TYR A 9 0.92 -12.28 -5.46
N ASP A 10 1.43 -13.43 -5.89
CA ASP A 10 2.82 -13.83 -5.66
C ASP A 10 3.79 -13.20 -6.68
N THR A 11 3.31 -12.24 -7.48
CA THR A 11 4.11 -11.51 -8.49
C THR A 11 4.05 -9.99 -8.27
N PRO A 12 4.70 -9.47 -7.22
CA PRO A 12 4.52 -8.09 -6.75
C PRO A 12 4.82 -7.02 -7.80
N LEU A 13 5.79 -7.25 -8.70
CA LEU A 13 6.06 -6.31 -9.80
C LEU A 13 4.85 -6.12 -10.73
N HIS A 14 4.14 -7.19 -11.08
CA HIS A 14 2.95 -7.06 -11.93
C HIS A 14 1.79 -6.43 -11.18
N TYR A 15 1.65 -6.75 -9.89
CA TYR A 15 0.69 -6.11 -9.00
C TYR A 15 0.89 -4.58 -9.00
N ASP A 16 2.12 -4.13 -8.77
CA ASP A 16 2.42 -2.69 -8.75
C ASP A 16 2.19 -2.02 -10.09
N ILE A 17 2.59 -2.63 -11.22
CA ILE A 17 2.32 -2.07 -12.55
C ILE A 17 0.81 -1.81 -12.77
N ILE A 18 -0.05 -2.64 -12.20
CA ILE A 18 -1.51 -2.48 -12.32
C ILE A 18 -2.03 -1.35 -11.43
N PHE A 19 -1.48 -1.18 -10.23
CA PHE A 19 -2.02 -0.28 -9.20
C PHE A 19 -1.20 1.00 -8.97
N ASP A 20 -0.09 1.21 -9.68
CA ASP A 20 0.79 2.37 -9.53
C ASP A 20 0.02 3.68 -9.73
N ASP A 21 -0.77 3.78 -10.80
CA ASP A 21 -1.50 5.00 -11.16
C ASP A 21 -2.62 5.36 -10.16
N ASP A 22 -3.16 4.37 -9.44
CA ASP A 22 -4.22 4.57 -8.45
C ASP A 22 -3.67 4.91 -7.05
N THR A 23 -2.41 4.60 -6.75
CA THR A 23 -1.81 4.77 -5.41
C THR A 23 -1.91 6.20 -4.88
N PRO A 24 -1.59 7.26 -5.64
CA PRO A 24 -1.75 8.63 -5.16
C PRO A 24 -3.20 8.99 -4.83
N ARG A 25 -4.16 8.49 -5.62
CA ARG A 25 -5.59 8.78 -5.45
C ARG A 25 -6.16 8.10 -4.21
N GLU A 26 -5.73 6.86 -3.95
CA GLU A 26 -6.12 6.15 -2.74
C GLU A 26 -5.53 6.81 -1.49
N ALA A 27 -4.28 7.27 -1.54
CA ALA A 27 -3.69 8.02 -0.43
C ALA A 27 -4.41 9.37 -0.20
N ASP A 28 -4.85 10.06 -1.26
CA ASP A 28 -5.70 11.26 -1.13
C ASP A 28 -7.01 10.93 -0.39
N PHE A 29 -7.62 9.79 -0.71
CA PHE A 29 -8.82 9.33 -0.03
C PHE A 29 -8.56 9.02 1.45
N LEU A 30 -7.45 8.35 1.78
CA LEU A 30 -7.08 8.07 3.17
C LEU A 30 -6.86 9.35 3.99
N GLU A 31 -6.20 10.36 3.42
CA GLU A 31 -6.02 11.65 4.08
C GLU A 31 -7.35 12.41 4.24
N ALA A 32 -8.24 12.34 3.25
CA ALA A 32 -9.58 12.91 3.38
C ALA A 32 -10.38 12.25 4.52
N MET A 33 -10.30 10.93 4.65
CA MET A 33 -10.93 10.19 5.76
C MET A 33 -10.32 10.55 7.12
N TRP A 34 -9.02 10.79 7.19
CA TRP A 34 -8.40 11.30 8.42
C TRP A 34 -8.87 12.71 8.77
N VAL A 35 -9.00 13.60 7.79
CA VAL A 35 -9.54 14.95 8.03
C VAL A 35 -10.98 14.90 8.52
N GLU A 36 -11.79 14.00 7.98
CA GLU A 36 -13.21 13.89 8.32
C GLU A 36 -13.44 13.20 9.67
N HIS A 37 -12.66 12.16 9.99
CA HIS A 37 -12.95 11.26 11.12
C HIS A 37 -11.82 11.14 12.14
N GLY A 38 -10.62 11.62 11.80
CA GLY A 38 -9.45 11.58 12.66
C GLY A 38 -9.36 12.73 13.65
N PRO A 39 -8.38 12.68 14.57
CA PRO A 39 -8.09 13.78 15.47
C PRO A 39 -7.56 15.01 14.70
N SER A 40 -7.90 16.21 15.18
CA SER A 40 -7.34 17.45 14.63
C SER A 40 -5.84 17.54 14.88
N GLY A 41 -5.05 17.84 13.85
CA GLY A 41 -3.60 17.96 13.95
C GLY A 41 -2.85 17.50 12.70
N PRO A 42 -1.50 17.49 12.75
CA PRO A 42 -0.68 16.99 11.64
C PRO A 42 -0.89 15.48 11.40
N PRO A 43 -0.40 14.95 10.26
CA PRO A 43 -0.36 13.51 9.98
C PRO A 43 0.20 12.71 11.16
N GLY A 44 -0.50 11.62 11.48
CA GLY A 44 -0.19 10.79 12.64
C GLY A 44 0.61 9.54 12.28
N ARG A 45 0.14 8.41 12.82
CA ARG A 45 0.66 7.07 12.53
C ARG A 45 -0.37 6.29 11.73
N VAL A 46 0.06 5.56 10.72
CA VAL A 46 -0.80 4.67 9.93
C VAL A 46 -0.23 3.25 9.95
N LEU A 47 -1.13 2.27 10.07
CA LEU A 47 -0.81 0.85 9.99
C LEU A 47 -1.64 0.25 8.85
N GLU A 48 -0.98 -0.23 7.80
CA GLU A 48 -1.61 -0.92 6.67
C GLU A 48 -1.55 -2.45 6.91
N PRO A 49 -2.67 -3.10 7.30
CA PRO A 49 -2.75 -4.55 7.33
C PRO A 49 -2.89 -5.12 5.92
N ALA A 50 -2.25 -6.26 5.64
CA ALA A 50 -2.18 -6.83 4.29
C ALA A 50 -1.64 -5.81 3.28
N CYS A 51 -0.49 -5.21 3.61
CA CYS A 51 0.06 -4.06 2.87
C CYS A 51 0.53 -4.39 1.45
N GLY A 52 0.56 -5.67 1.05
CA GLY A 52 1.12 -6.13 -0.21
C GLY A 52 2.56 -5.65 -0.39
N SER A 53 2.84 -5.10 -1.57
CA SER A 53 4.12 -4.47 -1.95
C SER A 53 4.46 -3.21 -1.14
N GLY A 54 3.58 -2.78 -0.23
CA GLY A 54 3.81 -1.58 0.57
C GLY A 54 3.58 -0.27 -0.19
N ARG A 55 2.97 -0.28 -1.39
CA ARG A 55 2.76 0.93 -2.20
C ARG A 55 2.08 2.08 -1.43
N LEU A 56 1.05 1.79 -0.61
CA LEU A 56 0.40 2.78 0.25
C LEU A 56 1.23 3.15 1.47
N VAL A 57 1.96 2.19 2.05
CA VAL A 57 2.89 2.46 3.16
C VAL A 57 3.93 3.49 2.73
N LEU A 58 4.53 3.28 1.55
CA LEU A 58 5.51 4.20 0.98
C LEU A 58 4.90 5.55 0.66
N GLU A 59 3.75 5.59 -0.01
CA GLU A 59 3.09 6.85 -0.38
C GLU A 59 2.69 7.67 0.86
N MET A 60 2.11 7.04 1.88
CA MET A 60 1.77 7.71 3.14
C MET A 60 3.03 8.18 3.88
N ALA A 61 4.11 7.41 3.88
CA ALA A 61 5.39 7.85 4.44
C ALA A 61 5.94 9.09 3.72
N ARG A 62 5.83 9.16 2.39
CA ARG A 62 6.23 10.35 1.60
C ARG A 62 5.41 11.60 1.94
N ARG A 63 4.15 11.41 2.35
CA ARG A 63 3.24 12.48 2.79
C ARG A 63 3.47 12.92 4.25
N GLY A 64 4.42 12.31 4.95
CA GLY A 64 4.82 12.68 6.31
C GLY A 64 4.16 11.87 7.42
N TRP A 65 3.46 10.79 7.07
CA TRP A 65 2.94 9.86 8.05
C TRP A 65 4.04 8.96 8.62
N SER A 66 3.93 8.61 9.89
CA SER A 66 4.67 7.47 10.44
C SER A 66 3.94 6.18 10.04
N ALA A 67 4.33 5.61 8.91
CA ALA A 67 3.69 4.46 8.30
C ALA A 67 4.39 3.15 8.66
N ALA A 68 3.60 2.10 8.88
CA ALA A 68 4.05 0.71 9.00
C ALA A 68 3.04 -0.20 8.30
N GLY A 69 3.48 -1.37 7.86
CA GLY A 69 2.60 -2.37 7.28
C GLY A 69 3.06 -3.78 7.60
N PHE A 70 2.17 -4.75 7.40
CA PHE A 70 2.49 -6.17 7.43
C PHE A 70 1.66 -6.91 6.40
N ASP A 71 2.21 -7.98 5.83
CA ASP A 71 1.52 -8.84 4.87
C ASP A 71 1.79 -10.32 5.19
N GLY A 72 0.88 -11.19 4.76
CA GLY A 72 1.01 -12.64 4.92
C GLY A 72 1.81 -13.31 3.80
N ASN A 73 2.01 -12.63 2.67
CA ASN A 73 2.80 -13.11 1.54
C ASN A 73 4.25 -12.61 1.66
N ALA A 74 5.20 -13.55 1.71
CA ALA A 74 6.62 -13.24 1.85
C ALA A 74 7.21 -12.56 0.61
N SER A 75 6.77 -12.92 -0.59
CA SER A 75 7.21 -12.31 -1.85
C SER A 75 6.83 -10.82 -1.93
N MET A 76 5.64 -10.47 -1.43
CA MET A 76 5.19 -9.09 -1.28
C MET A 76 6.08 -8.29 -0.32
N LEU A 77 6.40 -8.86 0.85
CA LEU A 77 7.29 -8.22 1.83
C LEU A 77 8.74 -8.13 1.36
N GLU A 78 9.24 -9.08 0.56
CA GLU A 78 10.59 -9.03 0.00
C GLU A 78 10.72 -7.93 -1.09
N PHE A 79 9.62 -7.61 -1.76
CA PHE A 79 9.57 -6.55 -2.78
C PHE A 79 9.41 -5.14 -2.20
N ALA A 80 8.77 -5.02 -1.03
CA ALA A 80 8.36 -3.75 -0.40
C ALA A 80 9.52 -2.84 0.06
#